data_AF-A0A839HC02-F1
#
_entry.id   AF-A0A839HC02-F1
#
_cell.length_a   1.000
_cell.length_b   1.000
_cell.length_c   1.000
_cell.angle_alpha   90.00
_cell.angle_beta   90.00
_cell.angle_gamma   90.00
#
_symmetry.space_group_name_H-M   'P 1'
#
loop_
_entity.id
_entity.type
_entity.pdbx_description
1 polymer ?
#
loop_
_entity_poly.entity_id
_entity_poly.type
_entity_poly.pdbx_seq_one_letter_code
_entity_poly.pdbx_strand_id
1 'polypeptide(L)'
;MICQYHSSGVYAETLRSPADIFIITQYAHQLVDRILTQRGVNTSNIEVYSQERDIKPMHVYQLYATALMELYNYELTNQRHPPPLVVVAPINYTPTETYQLAQIVIAALEELYQEEVGPIDITQSPQAAKTPSEVYQSLFVLYVKLTRLNGKQDFTADDVYAQLHRVADDLRNILVTLSQRLPDNKEREKRLLITAAYGINTDGSQLSEPDSNATPTDVLVKALAVRDKLNVWRKKYRLPDIQRPDVSAFKQVGFADVFLQTQIIIAELNIIKMSQKIVSVTNLAQPVTGKTPTDDYQAIKHIDYMLERILSVL
;
A
#
# COMPACT_ATOMS: atom_id res chain seq x y z
N MET A 1 -10.85 10.72 38.98
CA MET A 1 -9.39 10.61 39.08
C MET A 1 -8.85 10.81 37.67
N ILE A 2 -8.37 12.01 37.35
CA ILE A 2 -7.95 12.41 36.00
C ILE A 2 -6.42 12.40 36.01
N CYS A 3 -5.80 11.42 35.35
CA CYS A 3 -4.35 11.37 35.19
C CYS A 3 -3.91 12.47 34.22
N GLN A 4 -3.40 13.58 34.76
CA GLN A 4 -2.70 14.60 34.00
C GLN A 4 -1.28 14.10 33.68
N TYR A 5 -1.08 13.52 32.49
CA TYR A 5 0.26 13.27 31.97
C TYR A 5 0.87 14.58 31.48
N HIS A 6 1.69 15.21 32.32
CA HIS A 6 2.65 16.23 31.91
C HIS A 6 3.91 15.51 31.41
N SER A 7 4.05 15.38 30.08
CA SER A 7 5.31 15.00 29.44
C SER A 7 5.80 16.18 28.60
N SER A 8 6.50 17.10 29.26
CA SER A 8 7.20 18.22 28.63
C SER A 8 8.71 17.93 28.58
N GLY A 9 9.06 16.77 28.04
CA GLY A 9 10.41 16.47 27.58
C GLY A 9 10.42 16.57 26.06
N VAL A 10 10.92 17.68 25.51
CA VAL A 10 11.23 17.79 24.08
C VAL A 10 12.45 16.91 23.84
N TYR A 11 12.24 15.60 23.69
CA TYR A 11 13.28 14.72 23.19
C TYR A 11 13.57 15.16 21.75
N ALA A 12 14.80 15.59 21.48
CA ALA A 12 15.23 15.87 20.13
C ALA A 12 15.00 14.59 19.30
N GLU A 13 14.02 14.63 18.40
CA GLU A 13 13.70 13.50 17.55
C GLU A 13 14.96 13.14 16.75
N THR A 14 15.53 11.99 17.05
CA THR A 14 16.70 11.50 16.33
C THR A 14 16.25 11.16 14.92
N LEU A 15 16.71 11.96 13.94
CA LEU A 15 16.38 11.76 12.54
C LEU A 15 16.79 10.36 12.10
N ARG A 16 15.83 9.58 11.59
CA ARG A 16 16.08 8.22 11.12
C ARG A 16 16.53 8.21 9.67
N SER A 17 17.28 7.19 9.31
CA SER A 17 17.75 6.92 7.95
C SER A 17 17.10 5.65 7.39
N PRO A 18 17.14 5.41 6.06
CA PRO A 18 16.74 4.13 5.50
C PRO A 18 17.53 2.93 6.04
N ALA A 19 18.78 3.12 6.46
CA ALA A 19 19.59 2.05 7.06
C ALA A 19 19.01 1.58 8.40
N ASP A 20 18.52 2.50 9.24
CA ASP A 20 17.86 2.14 10.51
C ASP A 20 16.61 1.30 10.28
N ILE A 21 15.82 1.66 9.27
CA ILE A 21 14.62 0.91 8.90
C ILE A 21 15.00 -0.47 8.35
N PHE A 22 16.04 -0.54 7.50
CA PHE A 22 16.52 -1.81 6.94
C PHE A 22 16.95 -2.79 8.04
N ILE A 23 17.70 -2.33 9.05
CA ILE A 23 18.14 -3.16 10.18
C ILE A 23 16.93 -3.77 10.89
N ILE A 24 15.91 -2.95 11.15
CA ILE A 24 14.66 -3.42 11.76
C ILE A 24 13.92 -4.42 10.85
N THR A 25 13.83 -4.17 9.55
CA THR A 25 13.20 -5.12 8.62
C THR A 25 13.94 -6.47 8.63
N GLN A 26 15.27 -6.47 8.70
CA GLN A 26 16.08 -7.70 8.78
C GLN A 26 15.87 -8.45 10.10
N TYR A 27 15.75 -7.71 11.20
CA TYR A 27 15.39 -8.29 12.49
C TYR A 27 14.00 -8.93 12.45
N ALA A 28 13.01 -8.25 11.84
CA ALA A 28 11.68 -8.81 11.61
C ALA A 28 11.72 -10.12 10.80
N HIS A 29 12.57 -10.18 9.76
CA HIS A 29 12.75 -11.40 8.99
C HIS A 29 13.23 -12.56 9.85
N GLN A 30 14.22 -12.33 10.72
CA GLN A 30 14.78 -13.39 11.57
C GLN A 30 13.73 -13.93 12.55
N LEU A 31 12.88 -13.06 13.12
CA LEU A 31 11.74 -13.45 13.95
C LEU A 31 10.76 -14.33 13.17
N VAL A 32 10.28 -13.84 12.02
CA VAL A 32 9.27 -14.54 11.21
C VAL A 32 9.82 -15.86 10.65
N ASP A 33 11.08 -15.93 10.23
CA ASP A 33 11.68 -17.17 9.72
C ASP A 33 11.68 -18.28 10.76
N ARG A 34 11.98 -17.95 12.01
CA ARG A 34 11.97 -18.90 13.12
C ARG A 34 10.54 -19.32 13.50
N ILE A 35 9.59 -18.37 13.51
CA ILE A 35 8.16 -18.68 13.71
C ILE A 35 7.66 -19.65 12.63
N LEU A 36 7.94 -19.35 11.35
CA LEU A 36 7.55 -20.20 10.23
C LEU A 36 8.21 -21.58 10.31
N THR A 37 9.49 -21.65 10.69
CA THR A 37 10.22 -22.91 10.89
C THR A 37 9.60 -23.75 12.00
N GLN A 38 9.27 -23.13 13.13
CA GLN A 38 8.62 -23.80 14.27
C GLN A 38 7.24 -24.36 13.87
N ARG A 39 6.53 -23.68 12.97
CA ARG A 39 5.26 -24.14 12.39
C ARG A 39 5.40 -25.13 11.22
N GLY A 40 6.62 -25.50 10.84
CA GLY A 40 6.87 -26.39 9.70
C GLY A 40 6.53 -25.80 8.33
N VAL A 41 6.46 -24.47 8.22
CA VAL A 41 6.18 -23.77 6.95
C VAL A 41 7.49 -23.55 6.20
N ASN A 42 7.56 -24.03 4.96
CA ASN A 42 8.76 -23.92 4.14
C ASN A 42 8.99 -22.48 3.62
N THR A 43 10.14 -21.89 3.95
CA THR A 43 10.57 -20.55 3.51
C THR A 43 11.63 -20.56 2.40
N SER A 44 12.18 -21.73 2.04
CA SER A 44 13.36 -21.85 1.17
C SER A 44 13.17 -21.38 -0.29
N ASN A 45 11.92 -21.12 -0.72
CA ASN A 45 11.57 -20.76 -2.10
C ASN A 45 10.79 -19.43 -2.19
N ILE A 46 11.17 -18.41 -1.42
CA ILE A 46 10.58 -17.06 -1.58
C ILE A 46 11.40 -16.28 -2.61
N GLU A 47 11.06 -16.43 -3.88
CA GLU A 47 11.66 -15.66 -4.98
C GLU A 47 10.72 -14.52 -5.40
N VAL A 48 10.75 -13.41 -4.66
CA VAL A 48 9.99 -12.20 -5.01
C VAL A 48 10.92 -11.00 -5.12
N TYR A 49 10.77 -10.23 -6.20
CA TYR A 49 11.62 -9.09 -6.51
C TYR A 49 10.78 -7.91 -7.02
N SER A 50 10.87 -6.79 -6.32
CA SER A 50 10.37 -5.50 -6.77
C SER A 50 11.26 -4.97 -7.90
N GLN A 51 10.63 -4.49 -8.96
CA GLN A 51 11.29 -3.81 -10.07
C GLN A 51 11.41 -2.28 -9.86
N GLU A 52 11.00 -1.77 -8.68
CA GLU A 52 11.01 -0.34 -8.38
C GLU A 52 12.41 0.15 -7.98
N ARG A 53 12.83 1.28 -8.56
CA ARG A 53 14.15 1.89 -8.31
C ARG A 53 14.13 3.23 -7.59
N ASP A 54 13.05 4.03 -7.74
CA ASP A 54 12.90 5.36 -7.14
C ASP A 54 11.89 5.35 -5.97
N ILE A 55 12.14 4.47 -5.01
CA ILE A 55 11.26 4.36 -3.85
C ILE A 55 11.46 5.55 -2.88
N LYS A 56 10.36 6.02 -2.30
CA LYS A 56 10.29 7.09 -1.29
C LYS A 56 9.73 6.55 0.02
N PRO A 57 9.95 7.23 1.17
CA PRO A 57 9.48 6.77 2.47
C PRO A 57 8.00 6.42 2.53
N MET A 58 7.13 7.17 1.84
CA MET A 58 5.69 6.89 1.74
C MET A 58 5.36 5.49 1.18
N HIS A 59 6.14 4.97 0.23
CA HIS A 59 5.91 3.64 -0.33
C HIS A 59 6.24 2.57 0.71
N VAL A 60 7.36 2.75 1.40
CA VAL A 60 7.79 1.86 2.49
C VAL A 60 6.76 1.89 3.62
N TYR A 61 6.29 3.07 4.00
CA TYR A 61 5.23 3.25 5.00
C TYR A 61 3.94 2.51 4.61
N GLN A 62 3.48 2.69 3.37
CA GLN A 62 2.28 2.01 2.86
C GLN A 62 2.41 0.49 2.91
N LEU A 63 3.56 -0.05 2.52
CA LEU A 63 3.79 -1.50 2.55
C LEU A 63 3.90 -2.01 4.00
N TYR A 64 4.48 -1.25 4.93
CA TYR A 64 4.50 -1.60 6.34
C TYR A 64 3.11 -1.61 6.97
N ALA A 65 2.25 -0.65 6.63
CA ALA A 65 0.87 -0.64 7.09
C ALA A 65 0.11 -1.88 6.60
N THR A 66 0.45 -2.34 5.39
CA THR A 66 -0.12 -3.56 4.80
C THR A 66 0.45 -4.83 5.45
N ALA A 67 1.74 -4.86 5.81
CA ALA A 67 2.34 -5.94 6.61
C ALA A 67 1.76 -6.03 8.02
N LEU A 68 1.48 -4.89 8.67
CA LEU A 68 0.83 -4.84 9.97
C LEU A 68 -0.60 -5.39 9.92
N MET A 69 -1.31 -5.19 8.81
CA MET A 69 -2.63 -5.80 8.57
C MET A 69 -2.55 -7.33 8.49
N GLU A 70 -1.50 -7.89 7.87
CA GLU A 70 -1.31 -9.35 7.84
C GLU A 70 -1.07 -9.91 9.25
N LEU A 71 -0.27 -9.22 10.08
CA LEU A 71 -0.12 -9.59 11.50
C LEU A 71 -1.42 -9.47 12.27
N TYR A 72 -2.17 -8.38 12.08
CA TYR A 72 -3.49 -8.21 12.69
C TYR A 72 -4.43 -9.38 12.38
N ASN A 73 -4.54 -9.76 11.10
CA ASN A 73 -5.40 -10.85 10.66
C ASN A 73 -4.96 -12.20 11.22
N TYR A 74 -3.64 -12.40 11.31
CA TYR A 74 -3.06 -13.60 11.89
C TYR A 74 -3.43 -13.73 13.36
N GLU A 75 -3.15 -12.71 14.18
CA GLU A 75 -3.44 -12.71 15.61
C GLU A 75 -4.94 -12.93 15.85
N LEU A 76 -5.78 -12.24 15.08
CA LEU A 76 -7.24 -12.38 15.17
C LEU A 76 -7.70 -13.82 14.86
N THR A 77 -7.17 -14.44 13.80
CA THR A 77 -7.50 -15.81 13.40
C THR A 77 -7.06 -16.84 14.46
N ASN A 78 -5.96 -16.56 15.17
CA ASN A 78 -5.43 -17.40 16.24
C ASN A 78 -6.00 -17.04 17.63
N GLN A 79 -7.05 -16.20 17.70
CA GLN A 79 -7.72 -15.77 18.95
C GLN A 79 -6.79 -15.07 19.95
N ARG A 80 -5.80 -14.33 19.44
CA ARG A 80 -4.84 -13.54 20.22
C ARG A 80 -5.18 -12.06 20.19
N HIS A 81 -4.45 -11.25 20.95
CA HIS A 81 -4.61 -9.81 20.94
C HIS A 81 -3.92 -9.22 19.71
N PRO A 82 -4.66 -8.67 18.73
CA PRO A 82 -4.02 -8.16 17.53
C PRO A 82 -3.36 -6.79 17.78
N PRO A 83 -2.27 -6.45 17.06
CA PRO A 83 -1.66 -5.13 17.16
C PRO A 83 -2.62 -4.00 16.74
N PRO A 84 -2.35 -2.74 17.08
CA PRO A 84 -3.18 -1.63 16.62
C PRO A 84 -3.14 -1.51 15.09
N LEU A 85 -4.31 -1.29 14.47
CA LEU A 85 -4.40 -1.00 13.05
C LEU A 85 -3.94 0.42 12.74
N VAL A 86 -3.19 0.57 11.65
CA VAL A 86 -2.73 1.87 11.15
C VAL A 86 -3.44 2.17 9.84
N VAL A 87 -4.16 3.29 9.82
CA VAL A 87 -4.75 3.84 8.58
C VAL A 87 -3.75 4.80 7.93
N VAL A 88 -3.57 4.69 6.62
CA VAL A 88 -2.62 5.53 5.89
C VAL A 88 -3.29 6.87 5.59
N ALA A 89 -2.77 7.94 6.18
CA ALA A 89 -3.30 9.29 6.07
C ALA A 89 -2.36 10.19 5.25
N PRO A 90 -2.87 11.22 4.54
CA PRO A 90 -2.05 12.15 3.77
C PRO A 90 -1.18 13.03 4.67
N ILE A 91 0.03 12.55 5.01
CA ILE A 91 1.01 13.20 5.89
C ILE A 91 2.38 13.30 5.22
N ASN A 92 3.28 14.12 5.78
CA ASN A 92 4.65 14.17 5.31
C ASN A 92 5.42 12.92 5.76
N TYR A 93 5.52 11.92 4.88
CA TYR A 93 6.24 10.69 5.19
C TYR A 93 7.74 10.91 5.13
N THR A 94 8.40 10.78 6.27
CA THR A 94 9.86 10.73 6.38
C THR A 94 10.31 9.33 6.80
N PRO A 95 11.62 9.04 6.79
CA PRO A 95 12.13 7.80 7.38
C PRO A 95 11.75 7.65 8.86
N THR A 96 11.54 8.74 9.60
CA THR A 96 11.15 8.67 11.02
C THR A 96 9.75 8.07 11.18
N GLU A 97 8.73 8.52 10.44
CA GLU A 97 7.38 7.93 10.51
C GLU A 97 7.39 6.47 10.05
N THR A 98 8.23 6.14 9.06
CA THR A 98 8.39 4.76 8.60
C THR A 98 9.03 3.87 9.67
N TYR A 99 10.04 4.38 10.36
CA TYR A 99 10.69 3.68 11.48
C TYR A 99 9.71 3.45 12.64
N GLN A 100 8.91 4.45 13.00
CA GLN A 100 7.89 4.32 14.04
C GLN A 100 6.88 3.21 13.72
N LEU A 101 6.42 3.14 12.47
CA LEU A 101 5.53 2.06 12.04
C LEU A 101 6.23 0.69 12.06
N ALA A 102 7.50 0.63 11.65
CA ALA A 102 8.30 -0.60 11.71
C ALA A 102 8.47 -1.10 13.17
N GLN A 103 8.59 -0.20 14.15
CA GLN A 103 8.65 -0.56 15.57
C GLN A 103 7.37 -1.23 16.07
N ILE A 104 6.20 -0.80 15.61
CA ILE A 104 4.92 -1.46 15.94
C ILE A 104 4.90 -2.89 15.39
N VAL A 105 5.36 -3.07 14.15
CA VAL A 105 5.47 -4.40 13.52
C VAL A 105 6.44 -5.30 14.29
N ILE A 106 7.58 -4.77 14.73
CA ILE A 106 8.54 -5.53 15.55
C ILE A 106 7.93 -5.91 16.90
N ALA A 107 7.33 -4.98 17.62
CA ALA A 107 6.75 -5.29 18.93
C ALA A 107 5.74 -6.44 18.86
N ALA A 108 4.88 -6.43 17.83
CA ALA A 108 3.93 -7.52 17.58
C ALA A 108 4.64 -8.85 17.25
N LEU A 109 5.70 -8.81 16.43
CA LEU A 109 6.47 -10.01 16.08
C LEU A 109 7.29 -10.56 17.25
N GLU A 110 7.81 -9.71 18.14
CA GLU A 110 8.53 -10.11 19.34
C GLU A 110 7.61 -10.82 20.33
N GLU A 111 6.41 -10.28 20.55
CA GLU A 111 5.37 -10.91 21.36
C GLU A 111 5.02 -12.29 20.79
N LEU A 112 4.68 -12.35 19.50
CA LEU A 112 4.38 -13.59 18.80
C LEU A 112 5.53 -14.62 18.89
N TYR A 113 6.77 -14.17 18.69
CA TYR A 113 7.95 -15.02 18.78
C TYR A 113 8.14 -15.60 20.19
N GLN A 114 7.97 -14.78 21.23
CA GLN A 114 8.11 -15.22 22.61
C GLN A 114 7.09 -16.31 22.97
N GLU A 115 5.87 -16.19 22.46
CA GLU A 115 4.80 -17.15 22.68
C GLU A 115 5.02 -18.47 21.92
N GLU A 116 5.49 -18.41 20.67
CA GLU A 116 5.56 -19.60 19.81
C GLU A 116 6.92 -20.31 19.82
N VAL A 117 8.00 -19.55 20.00
CA VAL A 117 9.37 -20.05 19.86
C VAL A 117 10.09 -20.01 21.21
N GLY A 118 9.97 -18.91 21.96
CA GLY A 118 10.57 -18.73 23.28
C GLY A 118 11.43 -17.46 23.38
N PRO A 119 12.44 -17.42 24.29
CA PRO A 119 13.18 -16.19 24.54
C PRO A 119 13.93 -15.67 23.30
N ILE A 120 13.94 -14.36 23.11
CA ILE A 120 14.62 -13.70 21.99
C ILE A 120 16.13 -13.76 22.20
N ASP A 121 16.83 -14.41 21.27
CA ASP A 121 18.28 -14.61 21.22
C ASP A 121 18.89 -14.05 19.91
N ILE A 122 18.15 -13.15 19.26
CA ILE A 122 18.51 -12.61 17.95
C ILE A 122 19.27 -11.29 18.14
N THR A 123 20.44 -11.19 17.52
CA THR A 123 21.26 -9.97 17.56
C THR A 123 21.18 -9.22 16.24
N GLN A 124 21.02 -7.90 16.33
CA GLN A 124 21.07 -7.02 15.17
C GLN A 124 22.53 -6.74 14.79
N SER A 125 22.84 -6.90 13.51
CA SER A 125 24.15 -6.54 12.98
C SER A 125 24.08 -5.14 12.36
N PRO A 126 25.07 -4.26 12.62
CA PRO A 126 25.19 -2.99 11.90
C PRO A 126 25.19 -3.23 10.39
N GLN A 127 24.53 -2.35 9.66
CA GLN A 127 24.45 -2.41 8.20
C GLN A 127 25.10 -1.20 7.58
N ALA A 128 25.62 -1.37 6.36
CA ALA A 128 26.07 -0.26 5.53
C ALA A 128 24.89 0.67 5.19
N ALA A 129 25.18 1.83 4.61
CA ALA A 129 24.15 2.75 4.12
C ALA A 129 23.20 2.03 3.15
N LYS A 130 21.90 2.28 3.29
CA LYS A 130 20.83 1.69 2.48
C LYS A 130 20.00 2.73 1.78
N THR A 131 19.42 2.34 0.65
CA THR A 131 18.45 3.12 -0.11
C THR A 131 17.02 2.71 0.28
N PRO A 132 16.01 3.60 0.10
CA PRO A 132 14.62 3.23 0.31
C PRO A 132 14.17 2.04 -0.56
N SER A 133 14.73 1.87 -1.77
CA SER A 133 14.40 0.76 -2.66
C SER A 133 14.87 -0.59 -2.10
N GLU A 134 16.05 -0.64 -1.46
CA GLU A 134 16.49 -1.84 -0.73
C GLU A 134 15.62 -2.14 0.49
N VAL A 135 15.20 -1.11 1.23
CA VAL A 135 14.24 -1.27 2.35
C VAL A 135 12.92 -1.84 1.84
N TYR A 136 12.38 -1.29 0.77
CA TYR A 136 11.13 -1.74 0.16
C TYR A 136 11.21 -3.16 -0.34
N GLN A 137 12.31 -3.55 -0.99
CA GLN A 137 12.55 -4.92 -1.41
C GLN A 137 12.58 -5.89 -0.22
N SER A 138 13.33 -5.55 0.84
CA SER A 138 13.36 -6.37 2.06
C SER A 138 11.97 -6.50 2.67
N LEU A 139 11.25 -5.38 2.80
CA LEU A 139 9.91 -5.35 3.36
C LEU A 139 8.90 -6.14 2.52
N PHE A 140 9.07 -6.18 1.20
CA PHE A 140 8.22 -6.99 0.34
C PHE A 140 8.41 -8.48 0.62
N VAL A 141 9.66 -8.95 0.77
CA VAL A 141 9.93 -10.32 1.19
C VAL A 141 9.33 -10.59 2.57
N LEU A 142 9.37 -9.63 3.50
CA LEU A 142 8.80 -9.79 4.84
C LEU A 142 7.27 -9.94 4.76
N TYR A 143 6.62 -9.08 3.97
CA TYR A 143 5.19 -9.17 3.71
C TYR A 143 4.79 -10.55 3.18
N VAL A 144 5.54 -11.12 2.22
CA VAL A 144 5.27 -12.48 1.71
C VAL A 144 5.39 -13.53 2.82
N LYS A 145 6.41 -13.43 3.68
CA LYS A 145 6.53 -14.34 4.84
C LYS A 145 5.33 -14.23 5.78
N LEU A 146 4.82 -13.02 6.03
CA LEU A 146 3.62 -12.80 6.85
C LEU A 146 2.35 -13.36 6.18
N THR A 147 2.21 -13.26 4.87
CA THR A 147 1.09 -13.90 4.16
C THR A 147 1.13 -15.43 4.28
N ARG A 148 2.33 -16.03 4.24
CA ARG A 148 2.52 -17.47 4.49
C ARG A 148 2.22 -17.87 5.93
N LEU A 149 2.50 -16.99 6.88
CA LEU A 149 2.12 -17.17 8.27
C LEU A 149 0.57 -17.24 8.43
N ASN A 150 -0.17 -16.50 7.59
CA ASN A 150 -1.62 -16.60 7.43
C ASN A 150 -2.09 -17.81 6.57
N GLY A 151 -1.20 -18.73 6.20
CA GLY A 151 -1.52 -19.91 5.40
C GLY A 151 -1.73 -19.65 3.91
N LYS A 152 -1.47 -18.43 3.42
CA LYS A 152 -1.52 -18.11 1.98
C LYS A 152 -0.21 -18.51 1.30
N GLN A 153 -0.28 -19.23 0.19
CA GLN A 153 0.93 -19.67 -0.52
C GLN A 153 1.51 -18.56 -1.42
N ASP A 154 0.62 -17.91 -2.18
CA ASP A 154 0.95 -16.91 -3.19
C ASP A 154 -0.08 -15.77 -3.19
N PHE A 155 0.24 -14.69 -3.90
CA PHE A 155 -0.71 -13.61 -4.19
C PHE A 155 -1.80 -14.08 -5.13
N THR A 156 -3.02 -13.63 -4.87
CA THR A 156 -4.21 -13.96 -5.65
C THR A 156 -4.85 -12.70 -6.24
N ALA A 157 -5.83 -12.91 -7.13
CA ALA A 157 -6.69 -11.82 -7.59
C ALA A 157 -7.48 -11.19 -6.44
N ASP A 158 -7.86 -11.96 -5.42
CA ASP A 158 -8.55 -11.42 -4.24
C ASP A 158 -7.69 -10.36 -3.53
N ASP A 159 -6.39 -10.63 -3.37
CA ASP A 159 -5.46 -9.69 -2.74
C ASP A 159 -5.31 -8.41 -3.57
N VAL A 160 -5.21 -8.52 -4.90
CA VAL A 160 -5.11 -7.36 -5.81
C VAL A 160 -6.40 -6.55 -5.81
N TYR A 161 -7.55 -7.21 -5.99
CA TYR A 161 -8.86 -6.58 -6.01
C TYR A 161 -9.13 -5.77 -4.74
N ALA A 162 -8.80 -6.33 -3.58
CA ALA A 162 -8.96 -5.64 -2.29
C ALA A 162 -8.17 -4.32 -2.23
N GLN A 163 -6.98 -4.27 -2.83
CA GLN A 163 -6.19 -3.05 -2.90
C GLN A 163 -6.71 -2.07 -3.95
N LEU A 164 -7.17 -2.56 -5.10
CA LEU A 164 -7.82 -1.72 -6.11
C LEU A 164 -9.09 -1.07 -5.57
N HIS A 165 -9.86 -1.77 -4.73
CA HIS A 165 -11.02 -1.17 -4.08
C HIS A 165 -10.63 0.03 -3.19
N ARG A 166 -9.51 -0.04 -2.46
CA ARG A 166 -8.99 1.09 -1.67
C ARG A 166 -8.63 2.29 -2.55
N VAL A 167 -7.96 2.03 -3.69
CA VAL A 167 -7.64 3.06 -4.69
C VAL A 167 -8.92 3.72 -5.21
N ALA A 168 -9.94 2.92 -5.53
CA ALA A 168 -11.22 3.41 -6.02
C ALA A 168 -11.93 4.27 -4.98
N ASP A 169 -11.97 3.84 -3.71
CA ASP A 169 -12.57 4.61 -2.62
C ASP A 169 -11.87 5.95 -2.38
N ASP A 170 -10.54 5.97 -2.41
CA ASP A 170 -9.76 7.20 -2.31
C ASP A 170 -10.09 8.17 -3.45
N LEU A 171 -10.18 7.67 -4.69
CA LEU A 171 -10.55 8.49 -5.85
C LEU A 171 -11.99 8.98 -5.77
N ARG A 172 -12.94 8.17 -5.30
CA ARG A 172 -14.33 8.60 -5.06
C ARG A 172 -14.37 9.76 -4.08
N ASN A 173 -13.65 9.65 -2.95
CA ASN A 173 -13.56 10.71 -1.96
C ASN A 173 -12.95 12.00 -2.55
N ILE A 174 -11.90 11.87 -3.36
CA ILE A 174 -11.28 13.00 -4.05
C ILE A 174 -12.26 13.65 -5.04
N LEU A 175 -12.92 12.87 -5.90
CA LEU A 175 -13.91 13.34 -6.87
C LEU A 175 -15.05 14.13 -6.20
N VAL A 176 -15.64 13.58 -5.13
CA VAL A 176 -16.72 14.22 -4.38
C VAL A 176 -16.21 15.53 -3.75
N THR A 177 -15.04 15.51 -3.12
CA THR A 177 -14.44 16.70 -2.50
C THR A 177 -14.15 17.79 -3.52
N LEU A 178 -13.59 17.44 -4.68
CA LEU A 178 -13.32 18.38 -5.77
C LEU A 178 -14.62 18.96 -6.34
N SER A 179 -15.64 18.13 -6.53
CA SER A 179 -16.96 18.60 -7.00
C SER A 179 -17.58 19.62 -6.04
N GLN A 180 -17.49 19.40 -4.74
CA GLN A 180 -18.02 20.33 -3.73
C GLN A 180 -17.27 21.66 -3.69
N ARG A 181 -16.01 21.69 -4.13
CA ARG A 181 -15.17 22.90 -4.17
C ARG A 181 -15.36 23.72 -5.44
N LEU A 182 -15.97 23.17 -6.48
CA LEU A 182 -16.26 23.91 -7.71
C LEU A 182 -17.39 24.94 -7.47
N PRO A 183 -17.32 26.13 -8.08
CA PRO A 183 -18.37 27.13 -7.99
C PRO A 183 -19.65 26.68 -8.72
N ASP A 184 -20.79 27.30 -8.38
CA ASP A 184 -22.11 26.94 -8.94
C ASP A 184 -22.27 27.20 -10.43
N ASN A 185 -21.42 28.01 -11.04
CA ASN A 185 -21.39 28.19 -12.50
C ASN A 185 -20.65 27.06 -13.24
N LYS A 186 -20.15 26.04 -12.53
CA LYS A 186 -19.41 24.88 -13.06
C LYS A 186 -20.19 23.56 -12.93
N GLU A 187 -21.52 23.61 -13.10
CA GLU A 187 -22.40 22.45 -12.95
C GLU A 187 -22.03 21.26 -13.87
N ARG A 188 -21.53 21.53 -15.08
CA ARG A 188 -21.11 20.46 -16.00
C ARG A 188 -19.93 19.67 -15.43
N GLU A 189 -18.91 20.37 -14.94
CA GLU A 189 -17.72 19.78 -14.33
C GLU A 189 -18.06 19.07 -13.01
N LYS A 190 -18.93 19.66 -12.17
CA LYS A 190 -19.46 19.00 -10.96
C LYS A 190 -20.12 17.66 -11.31
N ARG A 191 -21.06 17.68 -12.27
CA ARG A 191 -21.76 16.47 -12.73
C ARG A 191 -20.76 15.44 -13.23
N LEU A 192 -19.76 15.85 -14.01
CA LEU A 192 -18.74 14.95 -14.54
C LEU A 192 -17.97 14.21 -13.43
N LEU A 193 -17.58 14.92 -12.37
CA LEU A 193 -16.87 14.32 -11.24
C LEU A 193 -17.76 13.38 -10.43
N ILE A 194 -18.99 13.79 -10.15
CA ILE A 194 -19.94 12.99 -9.35
C ILE A 194 -20.34 11.72 -10.09
N THR A 195 -20.69 11.79 -11.38
CA THR A 195 -21.04 10.57 -12.13
C THR A 195 -19.86 9.62 -12.24
N ALA A 196 -18.63 10.14 -12.30
CA ALA A 196 -17.42 9.33 -12.30
C ALA A 196 -17.25 8.51 -11.02
N ALA A 197 -17.54 9.12 -9.86
CA ALA A 197 -17.43 8.46 -8.56
C ALA A 197 -18.36 7.24 -8.47
N TYR A 198 -19.52 7.29 -9.13
CA TYR A 198 -20.49 6.20 -9.19
C TYR A 198 -20.31 5.25 -10.38
N GLY A 199 -19.29 5.45 -11.23
CA GLY A 199 -19.03 4.59 -12.39
C GLY A 199 -20.07 4.74 -13.51
N ILE A 200 -20.67 5.92 -13.64
CA ILE A 200 -21.70 6.23 -14.64
C ILE A 200 -21.13 7.30 -15.59
N ASN A 201 -21.42 7.17 -16.89
CA ASN A 201 -21.15 8.23 -17.87
C ASN A 201 -22.12 9.40 -17.70
N THR A 202 -21.78 10.58 -18.22
CA THR A 202 -22.65 11.77 -18.11
C THR A 202 -24.01 11.61 -18.79
N ASP A 203 -24.14 10.66 -19.72
CA ASP A 203 -25.37 10.31 -20.42
C ASP A 203 -26.17 9.19 -19.72
N GLY A 204 -25.70 8.68 -18.58
CA GLY A 204 -26.34 7.59 -17.83
C GLY A 204 -25.91 6.19 -18.25
N SER A 205 -25.11 6.04 -19.30
CA SER A 205 -24.58 4.72 -19.70
C SER A 205 -23.58 4.18 -18.68
N GLN A 206 -23.53 2.86 -18.52
CA GLN A 206 -22.52 2.19 -17.70
C GLN A 206 -21.17 2.16 -18.42
N LEU A 207 -20.09 1.95 -17.67
CA LEU A 207 -18.78 1.67 -18.25
C LEU A 207 -18.85 0.42 -19.15
N SER A 208 -17.98 0.39 -20.17
CA SER A 208 -17.91 -0.67 -21.19
C SER A 208 -18.04 -2.07 -20.58
N GLU A 209 -18.65 -2.99 -21.32
CA GLU A 209 -18.83 -4.38 -20.88
C GLU A 209 -17.50 -5.01 -20.42
N PRO A 210 -17.55 -5.93 -19.45
CA PRO A 210 -16.35 -6.62 -18.97
C PRO A 210 -15.64 -7.32 -20.13
N ASP A 211 -14.36 -7.04 -20.28
CA ASP A 211 -13.49 -7.78 -21.19
C ASP A 211 -13.37 -9.22 -20.69
N SER A 212 -13.74 -10.20 -21.51
CA SER A 212 -13.56 -11.60 -21.14
C SER A 212 -12.08 -11.98 -21.24
N ASN A 213 -11.53 -12.60 -20.18
CA ASN A 213 -10.21 -13.26 -20.13
C ASN A 213 -8.98 -12.37 -19.94
N ALA A 214 -9.06 -11.32 -19.11
CA ALA A 214 -7.86 -10.57 -18.74
C ALA A 214 -6.87 -11.43 -17.94
N THR A 215 -5.58 -11.09 -18.02
CA THR A 215 -4.46 -11.71 -17.32
C THR A 215 -3.78 -10.73 -16.35
N PRO A 216 -2.96 -11.19 -15.39
CA PRO A 216 -2.17 -10.29 -14.54
C PRO A 216 -1.31 -9.28 -15.32
N THR A 217 -0.81 -9.66 -16.50
CA THR A 217 -0.08 -8.75 -17.40
C THR A 217 -0.95 -7.58 -17.86
N ASP A 218 -2.20 -7.84 -18.24
CA ASP A 218 -3.13 -6.79 -18.68
C ASP A 218 -3.43 -5.80 -17.55
N VAL A 219 -3.63 -6.34 -16.34
CA VAL A 219 -3.83 -5.52 -15.14
C VAL A 219 -2.59 -4.69 -14.83
N LEU A 220 -1.37 -5.27 -14.93
CA LEU A 220 -0.11 -4.56 -14.72
C LEU A 220 0.04 -3.40 -15.72
N VAL A 221 -0.16 -3.66 -17.02
CA VAL A 221 -0.08 -2.63 -18.06
C VAL A 221 -1.03 -1.47 -17.76
N LYS A 222 -2.26 -1.79 -17.34
CA LYS A 222 -3.25 -0.78 -16.98
C LYS A 222 -2.87 -0.02 -15.70
N ALA A 223 -2.25 -0.68 -14.71
CA ALA A 223 -1.73 -0.01 -13.51
C ALA A 223 -0.63 0.98 -13.84
N LEU A 224 0.25 0.65 -14.78
CA LEU A 224 1.29 1.58 -15.25
C LEU A 224 0.70 2.77 -16.02
N ALA A 225 -0.36 2.56 -16.81
CA ALA A 225 -1.09 3.66 -17.45
C ALA A 225 -1.78 4.59 -16.42
N VAL A 226 -2.29 4.02 -15.32
CA VAL A 226 -2.79 4.79 -14.18
C VAL A 226 -1.67 5.65 -13.57
N ARG A 227 -0.45 5.11 -13.39
CA ARG A 227 0.71 5.89 -12.92
C ARG A 227 1.07 7.02 -13.88
N ASP A 228 0.98 6.82 -15.19
CA ASP A 228 1.20 7.89 -16.18
C ASP A 228 0.21 9.05 -15.97
N LYS A 229 -1.07 8.74 -15.74
CA LYS A 229 -2.10 9.75 -15.45
C LYS A 229 -1.86 10.45 -14.11
N LEU A 230 -1.39 9.73 -13.09
CA LEU A 230 -0.94 10.35 -11.84
C LEU A 230 0.22 11.32 -12.09
N ASN A 231 1.18 11.00 -12.96
CA ASN A 231 2.26 11.92 -13.33
C ASN A 231 1.74 13.20 -14.00
N VAL A 232 0.74 13.09 -14.89
CA VAL A 232 0.08 14.28 -15.46
C VAL A 232 -0.57 15.13 -14.36
N TRP A 233 -1.24 14.50 -13.39
CA TRP A 233 -1.84 15.19 -12.25
C TRP A 233 -0.78 15.87 -11.38
N ARG A 234 0.31 15.16 -11.05
CA ARG A 234 1.42 15.63 -10.23
C ARG A 234 2.11 16.86 -10.80
N LYS A 235 2.29 16.93 -12.12
CA LYS A 235 2.86 18.09 -12.82
C LYS A 235 2.07 19.37 -12.54
N LYS A 236 0.72 19.31 -12.48
CA LYS A 236 -0.12 20.46 -12.15
C LYS A 236 0.18 21.04 -10.76
N TYR A 237 0.66 20.21 -9.84
CA TYR A 237 1.04 20.59 -8.47
C TYR A 237 2.56 20.65 -8.24
N ARG A 238 3.37 20.65 -9.31
CA ARG A 238 4.84 20.68 -9.25
C ARG A 238 5.45 19.56 -8.39
N LEU A 239 4.77 18.43 -8.32
CA LEU A 239 5.29 17.24 -7.64
C LEU A 239 6.24 16.48 -8.59
N PRO A 240 7.33 15.88 -8.09
CA PRO A 240 8.25 15.10 -8.92
C PRO A 240 7.55 13.91 -9.59
N ASP A 241 7.92 13.57 -10.82
CA ASP A 241 7.37 12.39 -11.51
C ASP A 241 7.69 11.09 -10.75
N ILE A 242 6.78 10.13 -10.87
CA ILE A 242 6.93 8.77 -10.39
C ILE A 242 7.62 7.98 -11.49
N GLN A 243 8.80 7.42 -11.21
CA GLN A 243 9.51 6.59 -12.18
C GLN A 243 8.79 5.25 -12.39
N ARG A 244 8.71 4.79 -13.63
CA ARG A 244 8.13 3.49 -13.94
C ARG A 244 9.19 2.39 -13.83
N PRO A 245 8.82 1.18 -13.38
CA PRO A 245 9.65 0.01 -13.56
C PRO A 245 9.74 -0.31 -15.06
N ASP A 246 10.85 -0.91 -15.46
CA ASP A 246 11.03 -1.44 -16.80
C ASP A 246 10.19 -2.71 -16.96
N VAL A 247 9.16 -2.67 -17.82
CA VAL A 247 8.27 -3.82 -18.06
C VAL A 247 9.03 -5.01 -18.64
N SER A 248 10.12 -4.77 -19.37
CA SER A 248 10.95 -5.85 -19.93
C SER A 248 11.80 -6.56 -18.88
N ALA A 249 11.96 -5.99 -17.69
CA ALA A 249 12.67 -6.62 -16.57
C ALA A 249 11.84 -7.69 -15.85
N PHE A 250 10.52 -7.73 -16.09
CA PHE A 250 9.64 -8.75 -15.54
C PHE A 250 9.78 -10.04 -16.36
N LYS A 251 10.33 -11.10 -15.77
CA LYS A 251 10.45 -12.41 -16.43
C LYS A 251 9.07 -13.02 -16.72
N GLN A 252 8.19 -12.95 -15.74
CA GLN A 252 6.80 -13.38 -15.80
C GLN A 252 6.01 -12.50 -14.85
N VAL A 253 4.94 -11.88 -15.34
CA VAL A 253 4.08 -11.02 -14.52
C VAL A 253 3.11 -11.87 -13.73
N GLY A 254 3.12 -11.72 -12.41
CA GLY A 254 2.18 -12.33 -11.48
C GLY A 254 1.36 -11.31 -10.70
N PHE A 255 0.45 -11.80 -9.85
CA PHE A 255 -0.35 -10.94 -8.96
C PHE A 255 0.52 -10.14 -7.97
N ALA A 256 1.67 -10.68 -7.59
CA ALA A 256 2.66 -10.01 -6.75
C ALA A 256 3.12 -8.67 -7.36
N ASP A 257 3.36 -8.63 -8.67
CA ASP A 257 3.77 -7.43 -9.39
C ASP A 257 2.65 -6.39 -9.42
N VAL A 258 1.44 -6.84 -9.76
CA VAL A 258 0.23 -5.98 -9.81
C VAL A 258 -0.09 -5.41 -8.43
N PHE A 259 0.02 -6.23 -7.38
CA PHE A 259 -0.16 -5.83 -6.00
C PHE A 259 0.81 -4.70 -5.63
N LEU A 260 2.10 -4.86 -5.92
CA LEU A 260 3.10 -3.83 -5.66
C LEU A 260 2.80 -2.52 -6.38
N GLN A 261 2.40 -2.58 -7.66
CA GLN A 261 2.01 -1.38 -8.40
C GLN A 261 0.81 -0.68 -7.75
N THR A 262 -0.15 -1.46 -7.24
CA THR A 262 -1.31 -0.93 -6.54
C THR A 262 -0.91 -0.25 -5.23
N GLN A 263 0.05 -0.79 -4.47
CA GLN A 263 0.59 -0.13 -3.27
C GLN A 263 1.24 1.23 -3.60
N ILE A 264 2.00 1.31 -4.70
CA ILE A 264 2.57 2.58 -5.16
C ILE A 264 1.46 3.57 -5.50
N ILE A 265 0.42 3.15 -6.23
CA ILE A 265 -0.72 4.01 -6.58
C ILE A 265 -1.40 4.56 -5.31
N ILE A 266 -1.65 3.73 -4.30
CA ILE A 266 -2.26 4.17 -3.03
C ILE A 266 -1.39 5.22 -2.33
N ALA A 267 -0.10 4.97 -2.21
CA ALA A 267 0.83 5.91 -1.58
C ALA A 267 0.89 7.25 -2.34
N GLU A 268 0.89 7.21 -3.66
CA GLU A 268 0.97 8.40 -4.52
C GLU A 268 -0.32 9.22 -4.49
N LEU A 269 -1.49 8.58 -4.36
CA LEU A 269 -2.75 9.27 -4.11
C LEU A 269 -2.74 10.02 -2.78
N ASN A 270 -2.09 9.50 -1.73
CA ASN A 270 -1.96 10.22 -0.46
C ASN A 270 -1.15 11.52 -0.60
N ILE A 271 -0.08 11.54 -1.40
CA ILE A 271 0.65 12.78 -1.69
C ILE A 271 -0.19 13.79 -2.47
N ILE A 272 -0.99 13.31 -3.43
CA ILE A 272 -1.90 14.17 -4.20
C ILE A 272 -3.01 14.73 -3.29
N LYS A 273 -3.55 13.93 -2.38
CA LYS A 273 -4.51 14.39 -1.35
C LYS A 273 -3.90 15.52 -0.52
N MET A 274 -2.64 15.40 -0.08
CA MET A 274 -1.94 16.46 0.65
C MET A 274 -1.85 17.77 -0.16
N SER A 275 -1.41 17.70 -1.43
CA SER A 275 -1.25 18.90 -2.27
C SER A 275 -2.59 19.62 -2.52
N GLN A 276 -3.69 18.89 -2.40
CA GLN A 276 -5.06 19.42 -2.50
C GLN A 276 -5.70 19.72 -1.16
N LYS A 277 -5.00 19.59 -0.03
CA LYS A 277 -5.59 19.76 1.31
C LYS A 277 -6.83 18.88 1.52
N ILE A 278 -6.77 17.64 1.03
CA ILE A 278 -7.77 16.60 1.28
C ILE A 278 -7.20 15.75 2.41
N VAL A 279 -7.92 15.65 3.53
CA VAL A 279 -7.46 15.01 4.77
C VAL A 279 -8.03 13.61 4.98
N SER A 280 -8.80 13.09 4.02
CA SER A 280 -9.39 11.76 4.13
C SER A 280 -8.32 10.68 4.17
N VAL A 281 -8.43 9.78 5.15
CA VAL A 281 -7.56 8.61 5.28
C VAL A 281 -7.89 7.58 4.20
N THR A 282 -6.90 6.75 3.88
CA THR A 282 -7.09 5.58 3.01
C THR A 282 -7.76 4.49 3.82
N ASN A 283 -8.89 3.96 3.32
CA ASN A 283 -9.57 2.85 3.96
C ASN A 283 -8.67 1.59 4.03
N LEU A 284 -8.98 0.71 4.99
CA LEU A 284 -8.36 -0.59 5.10
C LEU A 284 -8.83 -1.49 3.94
N ALA A 285 -8.01 -2.48 3.58
CA ALA A 285 -8.43 -3.50 2.61
C ALA A 285 -9.58 -4.31 3.20
N GLN A 286 -10.63 -4.53 2.41
CA GLN A 286 -11.72 -5.41 2.79
C GLN A 286 -11.45 -6.83 2.24
N PRO A 287 -11.66 -7.90 3.04
CA PRO A 287 -11.58 -9.25 2.53
C PRO A 287 -12.57 -9.47 1.39
N VAL A 288 -12.09 -10.02 0.28
CA VAL A 288 -12.90 -10.43 -0.86
C VAL A 288 -12.52 -11.86 -1.24
N THR A 289 -13.44 -12.58 -1.89
CA THR A 289 -13.20 -13.94 -2.35
C THR A 289 -13.73 -14.15 -3.76
N GLY A 290 -13.12 -15.07 -4.49
CA GLY A 290 -13.59 -15.52 -5.80
C GLY A 290 -13.37 -14.52 -6.91
N LYS A 291 -12.43 -13.59 -6.75
CA LYS A 291 -12.02 -12.65 -7.79
C LYS A 291 -11.11 -13.32 -8.80
N THR A 292 -11.11 -12.75 -9.99
CA THR A 292 -10.31 -13.16 -11.14
C THR A 292 -9.50 -11.97 -11.66
N PRO A 293 -8.45 -12.18 -12.48
CA PRO A 293 -7.76 -11.06 -13.12
C PRO A 293 -8.68 -10.18 -13.98
N THR A 294 -9.81 -10.73 -14.46
CA THR A 294 -10.82 -9.95 -15.19
C THR A 294 -11.52 -8.95 -14.28
N ASP A 295 -11.83 -9.34 -13.03
CA ASP A 295 -12.39 -8.42 -12.04
C ASP A 295 -11.41 -7.30 -11.68
N ASP A 296 -10.13 -7.66 -11.50
CA ASP A 296 -9.05 -6.70 -11.26
C ASP A 296 -8.92 -5.72 -12.43
N TYR A 297 -8.96 -6.22 -13.67
CA TYR A 297 -8.87 -5.41 -14.87
C TYR A 297 -10.03 -4.41 -14.98
N GLN A 298 -11.26 -4.83 -14.67
CA GLN A 298 -12.40 -3.91 -14.66
C GLN A 298 -12.31 -2.88 -13.53
N ALA A 299 -11.87 -3.29 -12.33
CA ALA A 299 -11.66 -2.37 -11.22
C ALA A 299 -10.63 -1.28 -11.59
N ILE A 300 -9.51 -1.67 -12.21
CA ILE A 300 -8.49 -0.70 -12.61
C ILE A 300 -8.88 0.13 -13.85
N LYS A 301 -9.74 -0.36 -14.74
CA LYS A 301 -10.38 0.46 -15.79
C LYS A 301 -11.28 1.54 -15.18
N HIS A 302 -12.03 1.24 -14.12
CA HIS A 302 -12.84 2.25 -13.43
C HIS A 302 -11.96 3.30 -12.74
N ILE A 303 -10.88 2.89 -12.09
CA ILE A 303 -9.85 3.80 -11.53
C ILE A 303 -9.29 4.74 -12.61
N ASP A 304 -8.92 4.16 -13.75
CA ASP A 304 -8.38 4.88 -14.91
C ASP A 304 -9.37 5.93 -15.45
N TYR A 305 -10.65 5.56 -15.53
CA TYR A 305 -11.75 6.45 -15.91
C TYR A 305 -11.94 7.60 -14.91
N MET A 306 -11.93 7.31 -13.60
CA MET A 306 -12.06 8.34 -12.56
C MET A 306 -10.94 9.38 -12.66
N LEU A 307 -9.70 8.93 -12.91
CA LEU A 307 -8.56 9.82 -13.12
C LEU A 307 -8.70 10.68 -14.38
N GLU A 308 -9.21 10.15 -15.48
CA GLU A 308 -9.49 10.95 -16.69
C GLU A 308 -10.47 12.09 -16.40
N ARG A 309 -11.53 11.82 -15.62
CA ARG A 309 -12.51 12.84 -15.26
C ARG A 309 -11.89 13.93 -14.39
N ILE A 310 -11.08 13.56 -13.40
CA ILE A 310 -10.30 14.52 -12.60
C ILE A 310 -9.42 15.39 -13.52
N LEU A 311 -8.64 14.76 -14.39
CA LEU A 311 -7.69 15.46 -15.26
C LEU A 311 -8.36 16.42 -16.24
N SER A 312 -9.59 16.13 -16.67
CA SER A 312 -10.37 16.98 -17.57
C SER A 312 -10.96 18.23 -16.92
N VAL A 313 -11.05 18.26 -15.58
CA VAL A 313 -11.61 19.38 -14.80
C VAL A 313 -10.51 20.28 -14.24
N LEU A 314 -9.35 19.70 -13.91
CA LEU A 314 -8.16 20.43 -13.46
C LEU A 314 -7.51 21.21 -14.60
#